data_AF-A0A517TYR4-F1
#
_entry.id   AF-A0A517TYR4-F1
#
_cell.length_a   1.000
_cell.length_b   1.000
_cell.length_c   1.000
_cell.angle_alpha   90.00
_cell.angle_beta   90.00
_cell.angle_gamma   90.00
#
_symmetry.space_group_name_H-M   'P 1'
#
loop_
_entity.id
_entity.type
_entity.pdbx_description
1 polymer ?
#
loop_
_entity_poly.entity_id
_entity_poly.type
_entity_poly.pdbx_seq_one_letter_code
_entity_poly.pdbx_strand_id
1 'polypeptide(L)'
;MSSSGDISPHHLAQAGSALDTIGPGDDPAVAGAAQISGNLQGLLDASRHEASRWKRELRLGAKNYLLMGSDNGDKAAAVLYGIIASIKANQVEPIAYVRDLLTQSSLNTPPEVATLLPDAWLATHP
;
A
#
# COMPACT_ATOMS: atom_id res chain seq x y z
N MET A 1 -32.55 74.54 24.34
CA MET A 1 -33.75 74.09 23.59
C MET A 1 -33.24 73.26 22.42
N SER A 2 -32.74 72.05 22.69
CA SER A 2 -33.49 70.79 22.63
C SER A 2 -34.04 70.48 21.24
N SER A 3 -33.29 69.67 20.48
CA SER A 3 -33.87 68.67 19.60
C SER A 3 -32.92 67.46 19.61
N SER A 4 -33.02 66.69 20.69
CA SER A 4 -32.37 65.39 20.83
C SER A 4 -33.20 64.41 20.01
N GLY A 5 -32.69 64.02 18.84
CA GLY A 5 -33.32 63.02 17.99
C GLY A 5 -33.39 61.70 18.72
N ASP A 6 -34.59 61.33 19.14
CA ASP A 6 -34.95 60.06 19.74
C ASP A 6 -34.80 58.96 18.68
N ILE A 7 -33.74 58.16 18.79
CA ILE A 7 -33.58 56.93 17.99
C ILE A 7 -34.09 55.80 18.87
N SER A 8 -35.33 55.40 18.65
CA SER A 8 -35.96 54.29 19.35
C SER A 8 -35.15 52.99 19.21
N PRO A 9 -35.10 52.12 20.24
CA PRO A 9 -34.23 50.93 20.28
C PRO A 9 -34.65 49.81 19.31
N HIS A 10 -35.71 50.00 18.53
CA HIS A 10 -36.21 49.00 17.58
C HIS A 10 -35.35 48.90 16.29
N HIS A 11 -34.44 49.85 16.03
CA HIS A 11 -33.56 49.81 14.85
C HIS A 11 -32.24 49.05 15.06
N LEU A 12 -31.88 48.69 16.31
CA LEU A 12 -30.64 47.95 16.60
C LEU A 12 -30.81 46.42 16.53
N ALA A 13 -32.05 45.92 16.51
CA ALA A 13 -32.33 44.48 16.39
C ALA A 13 -32.14 43.94 14.96
N GLN A 14 -32.15 44.80 13.94
CA GLN A 14 -31.97 44.38 12.53
C GLN A 14 -30.50 44.23 12.11
N ALA A 15 -29.54 44.77 12.87
CA ALA A 15 -28.12 44.66 12.54
C ALA A 15 -27.48 43.32 13.00
N GLY A 16 -28.09 42.62 13.95
CA GLY A 16 -27.60 41.31 14.43
C GLY A 16 -27.93 40.13 13.51
N SER A 17 -28.91 40.28 12.61
CA SER A 17 -29.38 39.20 11.74
C SER A 17 -28.59 39.05 10.43
N ALA A 18 -27.74 40.02 10.07
CA ALA A 18 -26.95 39.98 8.84
C ALA A 18 -25.59 39.26 8.97
N LEU A 19 -25.19 38.94 10.20
CA LEU A 19 -23.98 38.17 10.51
C LEU A 19 -24.22 36.66 10.63
N ASP A 20 -25.49 36.24 10.71
CA ASP A 20 -25.89 34.84 10.89
C ASP A 20 -26.21 34.13 9.55
N THR A 21 -26.13 34.86 8.43
CA THR A 21 -26.31 34.33 7.07
C THR A 21 -25.01 33.94 6.36
N ILE A 22 -23.86 34.04 7.01
CA ILE A 22 -22.62 33.37 6.55
C ILE A 22 -22.69 31.92 7.04
N GLY A 23 -23.63 31.16 6.49
CA GLY A 23 -23.61 29.71 6.55
C GLY A 23 -22.33 29.18 5.86
N PRO A 24 -21.91 27.93 6.16
CA PRO A 24 -20.73 27.34 5.53
C PRO A 24 -20.89 27.44 4.00
N GLY A 25 -20.00 28.21 3.39
CA GLY A 25 -20.19 28.79 2.08
C GLY A 25 -20.46 27.78 0.96
N ASP A 26 -21.52 28.05 0.21
CA ASP A 26 -21.74 27.58 -1.17
C ASP A 26 -20.87 28.36 -2.17
N ASP A 27 -19.78 28.99 -1.72
CA ASP A 27 -18.84 29.69 -2.58
C ASP A 27 -18.07 28.68 -3.45
N PRO A 28 -18.16 28.74 -4.79
CA PRO A 28 -17.51 27.78 -5.68
C PRO A 28 -15.98 27.75 -5.52
N ALA A 29 -15.39 28.84 -5.02
CA ALA A 29 -13.98 28.93 -4.68
C ALA A 29 -13.60 28.07 -3.46
N VAL A 30 -14.47 27.99 -2.44
CA VAL A 30 -14.27 27.18 -1.23
C VAL A 30 -14.47 25.71 -1.54
N ALA A 31 -15.44 25.38 -2.39
CA ALA A 31 -15.63 24.02 -2.92
C ALA A 31 -14.39 23.55 -3.72
N GLY A 32 -13.78 24.42 -4.52
CA GLY A 32 -12.52 24.14 -5.22
C GLY A 32 -11.35 23.88 -4.27
N ALA A 33 -11.21 24.68 -3.20
CA ALA A 33 -10.17 24.49 -2.18
C ALA A 33 -10.37 23.19 -1.39
N ALA A 34 -11.61 22.85 -1.03
CA ALA A 34 -11.95 21.58 -0.37
C ALA A 34 -11.66 20.37 -1.27
N GLN A 35 -11.96 20.46 -2.57
CA GLN A 35 -11.64 19.43 -3.55
C GLN A 35 -10.12 19.25 -3.72
N ILE A 36 -9.35 20.34 -3.77
CA ILE A 36 -7.88 20.28 -3.86
C ILE A 36 -7.29 19.64 -2.60
N SER A 37 -7.77 20.02 -1.42
CA SER A 37 -7.36 19.43 -0.15
C SER A 37 -7.69 17.94 -0.07
N GLY A 38 -8.89 17.54 -0.52
CA GLY A 38 -9.30 16.13 -0.61
C GLY A 38 -8.44 15.31 -1.58
N ASN A 39 -8.13 15.87 -2.76
CA ASN A 39 -7.25 15.24 -3.74
C ASN A 39 -5.82 15.07 -3.18
N LEU A 40 -5.29 16.08 -2.49
CA LEU A 40 -3.99 16.01 -1.80
C LEU A 40 -3.98 14.94 -0.72
N GLN A 41 -5.04 14.87 0.09
CA GLN A 41 -5.17 13.85 1.12
C GLN A 41 -5.18 12.44 0.53
N GLY A 42 -5.92 12.21 -0.57
CA GLY A 42 -5.93 10.94 -1.28
C GLY A 42 -4.54 10.52 -1.80
N LEU A 43 -3.76 11.46 -2.34
CA LEU A 43 -2.38 11.20 -2.79
C LEU A 43 -1.43 10.89 -1.62
N LEU A 44 -1.58 11.58 -0.49
CA LEU A 44 -0.81 11.31 0.71
C LEU A 44 -1.11 9.93 1.30
N ASP A 45 -2.38 9.52 1.29
CA ASP A 45 -2.79 8.20 1.79
C ASP A 45 -2.33 7.08 0.84
N ALA A 46 -2.41 7.27 -0.47
CA ALA A 46 -1.88 6.33 -1.46
C ALA A 46 -0.36 6.11 -1.27
N SER A 47 0.41 7.20 -1.21
CA SER A 47 1.87 7.11 -1.00
C SER A 47 2.23 6.54 0.38
N ARG A 48 1.45 6.82 1.43
CA ARG A 48 1.62 6.19 2.75
C ARG A 48 1.40 4.68 2.71
N HIS A 49 0.40 4.22 1.95
CA HIS A 49 0.17 2.79 1.78
C HIS A 49 1.32 2.11 1.04
N GLU A 50 1.82 2.72 -0.05
CA GLU A 50 3.00 2.24 -0.78
C GLU A 50 4.25 2.19 0.11
N ALA A 51 4.57 3.29 0.80
CA ALA A 51 5.69 3.35 1.72
C ALA A 51 5.57 2.30 2.84
N SER A 52 4.36 2.01 3.31
CA SER A 52 4.12 0.97 4.31
C SER A 52 4.32 -0.44 3.76
N ARG A 53 3.96 -0.70 2.49
CA ARG A 53 4.24 -1.96 1.81
C ARG A 53 5.74 -2.18 1.67
N TRP A 54 6.45 -1.19 1.13
CA TRP A 54 7.90 -1.25 0.97
C TRP A 54 8.64 -1.47 2.30
N LYS A 55 8.23 -0.77 3.37
CA LYS A 55 8.78 -0.99 4.73
C LYS A 55 8.58 -2.44 5.22
N ARG A 56 7.46 -3.09 4.87
CA ARG A 56 7.24 -4.51 5.22
C ARG A 56 8.17 -5.42 4.43
N GLU A 57 8.31 -5.19 3.12
CA GLU A 57 9.22 -5.96 2.27
C GLU A 57 10.67 -5.88 2.75
N LEU A 58 11.15 -4.69 3.10
CA LEU A 58 12.47 -4.50 3.70
C LEU A 58 12.63 -5.25 5.02
N ARG A 59 11.63 -5.17 5.90
CA ARG A 59 11.67 -5.88 7.19
C ARG A 59 11.62 -7.39 7.03
N LEU A 60 10.92 -7.89 6.01
CA LEU A 60 10.92 -9.31 5.64
C LEU A 60 12.29 -9.72 5.07
N GLY A 61 12.87 -8.92 4.18
CA GLY A 61 14.23 -9.15 3.66
C GLY A 61 15.28 -9.17 4.78
N ALA A 62 15.18 -8.25 5.75
CA ALA A 62 16.04 -8.20 6.93
C ALA A 62 15.94 -9.48 7.79
N LYS A 63 14.75 -10.08 7.91
CA LYS A 63 14.56 -11.36 8.61
C LYS A 63 15.14 -12.55 7.85
N ASN A 64 15.18 -12.50 6.52
CA ASN A 64 15.75 -13.60 5.73
C ASN A 64 17.28 -13.71 5.92
N TYR A 65 17.96 -12.65 6.34
CA TYR A 65 19.37 -12.73 6.75
C TYR A 65 19.60 -13.64 7.96
N LEU A 66 18.58 -14.07 8.70
CA LEU A 66 18.73 -15.10 9.75
C LEU A 66 19.12 -16.47 9.18
N LEU A 67 18.89 -16.70 7.88
CA LEU A 67 19.42 -17.88 7.19
C LEU A 67 20.91 -17.75 6.91
N MET A 68 21.49 -16.55 7.05
CA MET A 68 22.88 -16.25 6.77
C MET A 68 23.66 -16.08 8.08
N GLY A 69 24.82 -16.72 8.18
CA GLY A 69 25.61 -16.75 9.44
C GLY A 69 26.27 -18.09 9.74
N SER A 70 26.06 -19.09 8.89
CA SER A 70 26.79 -20.35 8.85
C SER A 70 27.04 -20.70 7.39
N ASP A 71 28.19 -21.29 7.06
CA ASP A 71 28.52 -21.71 5.68
C ASP A 71 27.43 -22.56 5.02
N ASN A 72 26.69 -23.35 5.81
CA ASN A 72 25.57 -24.15 5.32
C ASN A 72 24.29 -23.32 5.15
N GLY A 73 24.06 -22.35 6.02
CA GLY A 73 22.93 -21.42 5.94
C GLY A 73 23.05 -20.50 4.72
N ASP A 74 24.24 -19.97 4.45
CA ASP A 74 24.51 -19.09 3.32
C ASP A 74 24.29 -19.83 1.98
N LYS A 75 24.76 -21.09 1.89
CA LYS A 75 24.53 -21.95 0.72
C LYS A 75 23.04 -22.26 0.52
N ALA A 76 22.33 -22.62 1.59
CA ALA A 76 20.90 -22.89 1.53
C ALA A 76 20.10 -21.64 1.11
N ALA A 77 20.47 -20.47 1.64
CA ALA A 77 19.88 -19.20 1.24
C ALA A 77 20.14 -18.89 -0.24
N ALA A 78 21.38 -19.03 -0.72
CA ALA A 78 21.73 -18.80 -2.11
C ALA A 78 20.93 -19.70 -3.07
N VAL A 79 20.77 -20.98 -2.73
CA VAL A 79 19.95 -21.92 -3.51
C VAL A 79 18.48 -21.50 -3.51
N LEU A 80 17.90 -21.19 -2.35
CA LEU A 80 16.50 -20.77 -2.23
C LEU A 80 16.23 -19.49 -3.02
N TYR A 81 17.10 -18.49 -2.91
CA TYR A 81 16.99 -17.25 -3.67
C TYR A 81 17.12 -17.48 -5.18
N GLY A 82 18.00 -18.39 -5.61
CA GLY A 82 18.12 -18.81 -7.01
C GLY A 82 16.84 -19.46 -7.54
N ILE A 83 16.21 -20.35 -6.76
CA ILE A 83 14.93 -20.97 -7.11
C ILE A 83 13.83 -19.89 -7.26
N ILE A 84 13.69 -19.00 -6.28
CA ILE A 84 12.69 -17.92 -6.32
C ILE A 84 12.93 -16.97 -7.51
N ALA A 85 14.19 -16.67 -7.83
CA ALA A 85 14.53 -15.85 -8.99
C ALA A 85 14.12 -16.54 -10.31
N SER A 86 14.34 -17.85 -10.41
CA SER A 86 13.93 -18.65 -11.57
C SER A 86 12.40 -18.71 -11.74
N ILE A 87 11.67 -18.96 -10.66
CA ILE A 87 10.18 -18.91 -10.64
C ILE A 87 9.67 -17.56 -11.15
N LYS A 88 10.27 -16.47 -10.69
CA LYS A 88 9.89 -15.11 -11.12
C LYS A 88 10.19 -14.86 -12.60
N ALA A 89 11.31 -15.37 -13.11
CA ALA A 89 11.67 -15.24 -14.52
C ALA A 89 10.66 -15.97 -15.42
N ASN A 90 10.15 -17.11 -14.96
CA ASN A 90 9.25 -17.97 -15.71
C ASN A 90 7.77 -17.70 -15.43
N GLN A 91 7.45 -16.67 -14.64
CA GLN A 91 6.09 -16.27 -14.28
C GLN A 91 5.23 -17.39 -13.67
N VAL A 92 5.87 -18.31 -12.96
CA VAL A 92 5.22 -19.47 -12.33
C VAL A 92 4.60 -19.07 -10.99
N GLU A 93 3.47 -19.69 -10.62
CA GLU A 93 2.88 -19.53 -9.29
C GLU A 93 3.83 -20.12 -8.22
N PRO A 94 4.40 -19.28 -7.32
CA PRO A 94 5.49 -19.73 -6.45
C PRO A 94 5.08 -20.82 -5.45
N ILE A 95 3.86 -20.78 -4.92
CA ILE A 95 3.42 -21.70 -3.86
C ILE A 95 3.17 -23.10 -4.42
N ALA A 96 2.52 -23.21 -5.57
CA ALA A 96 2.27 -24.46 -6.28
C ALA A 96 3.58 -25.14 -6.65
N TYR A 97 4.50 -24.40 -7.28
CA TYR A 97 5.80 -24.93 -7.67
C TYR A 97 6.60 -25.42 -6.45
N VAL A 98 6.68 -24.63 -5.36
CA VAL A 98 7.43 -25.02 -4.16
C VAL A 98 6.80 -26.23 -3.48
N ARG A 99 5.46 -26.33 -3.45
CA ARG A 99 4.77 -27.51 -2.90
C ARG A 99 5.13 -28.77 -3.68
N ASP A 100 5.01 -28.73 -5.00
CA ASP A 100 5.29 -29.87 -5.85
C ASP A 100 6.77 -30.27 -5.79
N LEU A 101 7.68 -29.30 -5.76
CA LEU A 101 9.11 -29.53 -5.58
C LEU A 101 9.40 -30.25 -4.25
N LEU A 102 8.78 -29.82 -3.14
CA LEU A 102 8.96 -30.46 -1.83
C LEU A 102 8.33 -31.86 -1.79
N THR A 103 7.17 -32.05 -2.42
CA THR A 103 6.53 -33.36 -2.53
C THR A 103 7.39 -34.33 -3.36
N GLN A 104 7.93 -33.90 -4.49
CA GLN A 104 8.81 -34.71 -5.33
C GLN A 104 10.15 -35.01 -4.66
N SER A 105 10.73 -34.05 -3.92
CA SER A 105 11.98 -34.27 -3.16
C SER A 105 11.81 -35.20 -1.95
N SER A 106 10.59 -35.40 -1.47
CA SER A 106 10.29 -36.33 -0.36
C SER A 106 10.23 -37.80 -0.80
N LEU A 107 10.23 -38.06 -2.12
CA LEU A 107 10.28 -39.41 -2.66
C LEU A 107 11.70 -39.97 -2.54
N ASN A 108 11.83 -41.26 -2.19
CA ASN A 108 13.12 -41.95 -2.04
C ASN A 108 13.98 -42.02 -3.32
N THR A 109 13.46 -41.55 -4.45
CA THR A 109 14.20 -41.46 -5.72
C THR A 109 14.46 -39.99 -6.02
N PRO A 110 15.71 -39.56 -6.19
CA PRO A 110 16.01 -38.19 -6.57
C PRO A 110 15.41 -37.89 -7.95
N PRO A 111 14.50 -36.91 -8.08
CA PRO A 111 13.97 -36.50 -9.37
C PRO A 111 15.09 -35.93 -10.26
N GLU A 112 14.97 -36.11 -11.57
CA GLU A 112 15.90 -35.53 -12.53
C GLU A 112 15.83 -33.99 -12.46
N VAL A 113 16.96 -33.33 -12.17
CA VAL A 113 16.98 -31.87 -11.96
C VAL A 113 16.43 -31.10 -13.17
N ALA A 114 16.59 -31.66 -14.38
CA ALA A 114 16.08 -31.09 -15.62
C ALA A 114 14.54 -30.97 -15.65
N THR A 115 13.81 -31.92 -15.05
CA THR A 115 12.34 -31.90 -15.04
C THR A 115 11.78 -30.98 -13.96
N LEU A 116 12.60 -30.63 -12.97
CA LEU A 116 12.23 -29.71 -11.90
C LEU A 116 12.40 -28.24 -12.27
N LEU A 117 13.05 -27.88 -13.38
CA LEU A 117 13.15 -26.47 -13.78
C LEU A 117 11.75 -25.86 -13.98
N PRO A 118 11.53 -24.58 -13.62
CA PRO A 118 10.18 -24.01 -13.70
C PRO A 118 9.61 -23.99 -15.13
N ASP A 119 10.48 -23.95 -16.14
CA ASP A 119 10.09 -24.07 -17.56
C ASP A 119 9.51 -25.45 -17.90
N ALA A 120 10.12 -26.52 -17.40
CA ALA A 120 9.67 -27.89 -17.61
C ALA A 120 8.46 -28.24 -16.73
N TRP A 121 8.39 -27.66 -15.53
CA TRP A 121 7.25 -27.80 -14.64
C TRP A 121 5.98 -27.19 -15.25
N LEU A 122 6.08 -26.01 -15.87
CA LEU A 122 4.97 -25.39 -16.62
C LEU A 122 4.44 -26.28 -17.75
N ALA A 123 5.33 -26.99 -18.45
CA ALA A 123 4.92 -27.90 -19.53
C ALA A 123 4.12 -29.11 -19.02
N THR A 124 4.26 -29.45 -17.73
CA THR A 124 3.57 -30.59 -17.09
C THR A 124 2.36 -30.17 -16.25
N HIS A 125 2.22 -28.89 -15.92
CA HIS A 125 1.15 -28.33 -15.08
C HIS A 125 0.47 -27.15 -15.82
N PRO A 126 -0.56 -27.41 -16.64
CA PRO A 126 -1.32 -26.38 -17.36
C PRO A 126 -2.25 -25.53 -16.48
#